data_AF-A0A849EAS6-F1
#
_entry.id   AF-A0A849EAS6-F1
#
_cell.length_a   1.000
_cell.length_b   1.000
_cell.length_c   1.000
_cell.angle_alpha   90.00
_cell.angle_beta   90.00
_cell.angle_gamma   90.00
#
_symmetry.space_group_name_H-M   'P 1'
#
loop_
_entity.id
_entity.type
_entity.pdbx_description
1 polymer ?
#
loop_
_entity_poly.entity_id
_entity_poly.type
_entity_poly.pdbx_seq_one_letter_code
_entity_poly.pdbx_strand_id
1 'polypeptide(L)'
;LVQARRNTRRLLAKGAYEVGAEHYPVMIALHVSWLAALVYYGIDQPVSIGWLAVFAVLQLLRAWIIFSLGGRWTTRIIVLSDPLVTTGPFAWVKHPNYLVVIAEILTVPMILGLPVVAAVFSALNAAMLTIRVSAEESAIRRYR
;
A
#
# COMPACT_ATOMS: atom_id res chain seq x y z
N LEU A 1 7.77 -7.87 6.02
CA LEU A 1 7.04 -9.16 5.86
C LEU A 1 6.82 -9.92 7.17
N VAL A 2 7.80 -9.98 8.10
CA VAL A 2 7.68 -10.73 9.37
C VAL A 2 6.55 -10.20 10.27
N GLN A 3 6.46 -8.88 10.45
CA GLN A 3 5.41 -8.25 11.27
C GLN A 3 4.00 -8.52 10.70
N ALA A 4 3.82 -8.35 9.39
CA ALA A 4 2.55 -8.64 8.72
C ALA A 4 2.13 -10.10 8.93
N ARG A 5 3.04 -11.07 8.75
CA ARG A 5 2.75 -12.50 8.99
C ARG A 5 2.37 -12.78 10.44
N ARG A 6 3.06 -12.17 11.40
CA ARG A 6 2.74 -12.32 12.84
C ARG A 6 1.36 -11.76 13.17
N ASN A 7 1.03 -10.58 12.63
CA ASN A 7 -0.27 -9.97 12.80
C ASN A 7 -1.37 -10.79 12.14
N THR A 8 -1.18 -11.25 10.90
CA THR A 8 -2.15 -12.13 10.21
C THR A 8 -2.44 -13.39 11.03
N ARG A 9 -1.42 -14.09 11.55
CA ARG A 9 -1.64 -15.27 12.40
C ARG A 9 -2.46 -14.94 13.66
N ARG A 10 -2.18 -13.81 14.31
CA ARG A 10 -2.92 -13.35 15.50
C ARG A 10 -4.37 -12.99 15.19
N LEU A 11 -4.61 -12.38 14.03
CA LEU A 11 -5.96 -12.00 13.61
C LEU A 11 -6.79 -13.24 13.21
N LEU A 12 -6.21 -14.16 12.45
CA LEU A 12 -6.86 -15.43 12.10
C LEU A 12 -7.20 -16.25 13.36
N ALA A 13 -6.31 -16.28 14.36
CA ALA A 13 -6.58 -16.91 15.65
C ALA A 13 -7.75 -16.26 16.43
N LYS A 14 -8.11 -15.02 16.11
CA LYS A 14 -9.27 -14.31 16.67
C LYS A 14 -10.53 -14.46 15.82
N GLY A 15 -10.53 -15.35 14.82
CA GLY A 15 -11.67 -15.56 13.93
C GLY A 15 -11.72 -14.62 12.72
N ALA A 16 -10.64 -13.89 12.42
CA ALA A 16 -10.55 -13.14 11.17
C ALA A 16 -10.47 -14.09 9.96
N TYR A 17 -10.88 -13.60 8.79
CA TYR A 17 -10.74 -14.33 7.53
C TYR A 17 -10.06 -13.46 6.46
N GLU A 18 -9.46 -14.11 5.46
CA GLU A 18 -8.76 -13.44 4.36
C GLU A 18 -9.69 -13.25 3.16
N VAL A 19 -9.61 -12.07 2.52
CA VAL A 19 -10.37 -11.72 1.31
C VAL A 19 -9.41 -11.31 0.20
N GLY A 20 -9.74 -11.65 -1.05
CA GLY A 20 -8.98 -11.19 -2.23
C GLY A 20 -7.58 -11.80 -2.35
N ALA A 21 -7.40 -13.02 -1.85
CA ALA A 21 -6.14 -13.74 -1.95
C ALA A 21 -5.72 -13.97 -3.42
N GLU A 22 -6.67 -14.12 -4.34
CA GLU A 22 -6.41 -14.31 -5.77
C GLU A 22 -5.71 -13.11 -6.44
N HIS A 23 -5.93 -11.89 -5.94
CA HIS A 23 -5.31 -10.68 -6.50
C HIS A 23 -3.93 -10.38 -5.90
N TYR A 24 -3.54 -11.05 -4.83
CA TYR A 24 -2.28 -10.80 -4.12
C TYR A 24 -1.03 -11.13 -4.96
N PRO A 25 -0.95 -12.25 -5.72
CA PRO A 25 0.17 -12.53 -6.61
C PRO A 25 0.33 -11.48 -7.73
N VAL A 26 -0.79 -11.02 -8.30
CA VAL A 26 -0.79 -9.97 -9.34
C VAL A 26 -0.20 -8.67 -8.79
N MET A 27 -0.58 -8.30 -7.56
CA MET A 27 -0.02 -7.14 -6.89
C MET A 27 1.49 -7.27 -6.65
N ILE A 28 1.96 -8.45 -6.23
CA ILE A 28 3.40 -8.70 -6.08
C ILE A 28 4.11 -8.56 -7.44
N ALA A 29 3.59 -9.20 -8.49
CA ALA A 29 4.18 -9.17 -9.82
C ALA A 29 4.30 -7.72 -10.34
N LEU A 30 3.26 -6.90 -10.14
CA LEU A 30 3.28 -5.48 -10.50
C LEU A 30 4.39 -4.69 -9.77
N HIS A 31 4.54 -4.89 -8.46
CA HIS A 31 5.55 -4.14 -7.70
C HIS A 31 6.97 -4.65 -7.98
N VAL A 32 7.14 -5.96 -8.22
CA VAL A 32 8.44 -6.51 -8.60
C VAL A 32 8.85 -6.00 -9.98
N SER A 33 7.93 -5.96 -10.95
CA SER A 33 8.23 -5.39 -12.27
C SER A 33 8.48 -3.89 -12.22
N TRP A 34 7.78 -3.17 -11.34
CA TRP A 34 8.05 -1.76 -11.06
C TRP A 34 9.46 -1.52 -10.53
N LEU A 35 9.88 -2.28 -9.52
CA LEU A 35 11.24 -2.20 -8.98
C LEU A 35 12.29 -2.57 -10.03
N ALA A 36 12.04 -3.60 -10.84
CA ALA A 36 12.93 -3.98 -11.93
C ALA A 36 13.06 -2.85 -12.97
N ALA A 37 11.95 -2.20 -13.33
CA ALA A 37 11.96 -1.05 -14.24
C ALA A 37 12.75 0.13 -13.64
N LEU A 38 12.59 0.42 -12.35
CA LEU A 38 13.34 1.47 -11.67
C LEU A 38 14.84 1.18 -11.66
N VAL A 39 15.24 -0.05 -11.36
CA VAL A 39 16.65 -0.45 -11.40
C VAL A 39 17.20 -0.34 -12.82
N TYR A 40 16.48 -0.84 -13.82
CA TYR A 40 16.95 -0.87 -15.20
C TYR A 40 17.05 0.52 -15.84
N TYR A 41 16.02 1.35 -15.69
CA TYR A 41 15.98 2.69 -16.30
C TYR A 41 16.63 3.78 -15.43
N GLY A 42 16.83 3.50 -14.14
CA GLY A 42 17.39 4.45 -13.17
C GLY A 42 18.91 4.45 -13.09
N ILE A 43 19.60 3.53 -13.77
CA ILE A 43 21.06 3.50 -13.81
C ILE A 43 21.56 4.84 -14.39
N ASP A 44 22.54 5.43 -13.70
CA ASP A 44 23.18 6.71 -14.07
C ASP A 44 22.24 7.93 -14.16
N GLN A 45 20.99 7.81 -13.70
CA GLN A 45 20.08 8.96 -13.65
C GLN A 45 20.39 9.87 -12.46
N PRO A 46 20.35 11.20 -12.64
CA PRO A 46 20.52 12.13 -11.53
C PRO A 46 19.35 12.05 -10.57
N VAL A 47 19.65 12.14 -9.27
CA VAL A 47 18.64 12.09 -8.21
C VAL A 47 18.04 13.48 -7.99
N SER A 48 16.73 13.60 -8.14
CA SER A 48 15.99 14.81 -7.77
C SER A 48 15.79 14.91 -6.26
N ILE A 49 16.50 15.85 -5.63
CA ILE A 49 16.41 16.10 -4.18
C ILE A 49 15.01 16.52 -3.76
N GLY A 50 14.29 17.29 -4.60
CA GLY A 50 12.91 17.69 -4.33
C GLY A 50 11.98 16.50 -4.20
N TRP A 51 12.02 15.58 -5.16
CA TRP A 51 11.22 14.35 -5.11
C TRP A 51 11.67 13.40 -3.99
N LEU A 52 12.96 13.37 -3.68
CA LEU A 52 13.49 12.59 -2.56
C LEU A 52 12.94 13.11 -1.22
N ALA A 53 12.85 14.43 -1.04
CA ALA A 53 12.25 15.04 0.15
C ALA A 53 10.76 14.70 0.26
N VAL A 54 10.01 14.74 -0.85
CA VAL A 54 8.61 14.29 -0.90
C VAL A 54 8.50 12.84 -0.47
N PHE A 55 9.36 11.96 -0.99
CA PHE A 55 9.39 10.56 -0.60
C PHE A 55 9.67 10.37 0.89
N ALA A 56 10.61 11.12 1.46
CA ALA A 56 10.89 11.08 2.90
C ALA A 56 9.64 11.42 3.74
N VAL A 57 8.86 12.42 3.35
CA VAL A 57 7.59 12.76 4.01
C VAL A 57 6.57 11.62 3.89
N LEU A 58 6.48 10.97 2.73
CA LEU A 58 5.62 9.80 2.54
C LEU A 58 6.01 8.64 3.47
N GLN A 59 7.31 8.41 3.68
CA GLN A 59 7.78 7.39 4.62
C GLN A 59 7.38 7.70 6.08
N LEU A 60 7.39 8.97 6.49
CA LEU A 60 6.91 9.38 7.82
C LEU A 60 5.40 9.13 7.96
N LEU A 61 4.62 9.49 6.94
CA LEU A 61 3.18 9.22 6.93
C LEU A 61 2.89 7.71 6.95
N ARG A 62 3.66 6.91 6.21
CA ARG A 62 3.58 5.45 6.25
C ARG A 62 3.85 4.91 7.65
N ALA A 63 4.91 5.38 8.31
CA ALA A 63 5.24 4.96 9.66
C ALA A 63 4.08 5.28 10.61
N TRP A 64 3.52 6.49 10.53
CA TRP A 64 2.36 6.90 11.33
C TRP A 64 1.15 5.98 11.12
N ILE A 65 0.82 5.64 9.86
CA ILE A 65 -0.27 4.70 9.53
C ILE A 65 -0.02 3.32 10.16
N ILE A 66 1.20 2.80 10.05
CA ILE A 66 1.58 1.50 10.63
C ILE A 66 1.43 1.54 12.16
N PHE A 67 1.87 2.63 12.80
CA PHE A 67 1.71 2.81 14.24
C PHE A 67 0.25 2.93 14.67
N SER A 68 -0.58 3.66 13.93
CA SER A 68 -2.01 3.78 14.22
C SER A 68 -2.76 2.44 14.07
N LEU A 69 -2.40 1.61 13.09
CA LEU A 69 -2.98 0.27 12.93
C LEU A 69 -2.43 -0.76 13.92
N GLY A 70 -1.17 -0.62 14.30
CA GLY A 70 -0.47 -1.51 15.22
C GLY A 70 -0.61 -3.00 14.84
N GLY A 71 -1.26 -3.77 15.71
CA GLY A 71 -1.49 -5.21 15.51
C GLY A 71 -2.45 -5.57 14.38
N ARG A 72 -3.19 -4.59 13.82
CA ARG A 72 -4.11 -4.79 12.70
C ARG A 72 -3.43 -4.61 11.34
N TRP A 73 -2.21 -4.06 11.30
CA TRP A 73 -1.49 -3.86 10.04
C TRP A 73 -1.10 -5.19 9.41
N THR A 74 -1.60 -5.43 8.20
CA THR A 74 -1.30 -6.60 7.38
C THR A 74 -1.22 -6.19 5.91
N THR A 75 -0.49 -6.97 5.10
CA THR A 75 -0.40 -6.76 3.64
C THR A 75 -1.56 -7.41 2.88
N ARG A 76 -2.25 -8.36 3.53
CA ARG A 76 -3.43 -9.07 3.03
C ARG A 76 -4.67 -8.41 3.58
N ILE A 77 -5.80 -8.53 2.88
CA ILE A 77 -7.06 -8.01 3.40
C ILE A 77 -7.56 -9.04 4.43
N ILE A 78 -7.30 -8.77 5.71
CA ILE A 78 -7.73 -9.61 6.83
C ILE A 78 -8.85 -8.88 7.55
N VAL A 79 -10.04 -9.47 7.53
CA VAL A 79 -11.26 -8.86 8.07
C VAL A 79 -11.58 -9.51 9.41
N LEU A 80 -11.69 -8.68 10.44
CA LEU A 80 -12.06 -9.08 11.80
C LEU A 80 -13.31 -8.26 12.19
N SER A 81 -14.24 -8.88 12.91
CA SER A 81 -15.52 -8.27 13.30
C SER A 81 -15.44 -7.14 14.33
N ASP A 82 -14.25 -6.71 14.76
CA ASP A 82 -14.14 -5.58 15.69
C ASP A 82 -14.30 -4.23 14.97
N PRO A 83 -14.64 -3.16 15.71
CA PRO A 83 -14.71 -1.80 15.16
C PRO A 83 -13.44 -1.38 14.42
N LEU A 84 -13.65 -0.59 13.35
CA LEU A 84 -12.57 0.00 12.56
C LEU A 84 -11.75 1.00 13.39
N VAL A 85 -10.47 1.10 13.07
CA VAL A 85 -9.58 2.12 13.66
C VAL A 85 -9.97 3.47 13.09
N THR A 86 -10.32 4.42 13.96
CA THR A 86 -10.73 5.79 13.58
C THR A 86 -9.76 6.86 14.09
N THR A 87 -8.61 6.47 14.63
CA THR A 87 -7.59 7.37 15.18
C THR A 87 -6.43 7.61 14.22
N GLY A 88 -5.73 8.73 14.39
CA GLY A 88 -4.61 9.12 13.54
C GLY A 88 -5.06 9.41 12.10
N PRO A 89 -4.31 8.96 11.06
CA PRO A 89 -4.65 9.22 9.66
C PRO A 89 -6.04 8.72 9.24
N PHE A 90 -6.56 7.70 9.94
CA PHE A 90 -7.88 7.11 9.69
C PHE A 90 -9.04 8.00 10.12
N ALA A 91 -8.79 9.07 10.89
CA ALA A 91 -9.80 10.07 11.22
C ALA A 91 -10.15 10.97 10.04
N TRP A 92 -9.24 11.13 9.07
CA TRP A 92 -9.39 12.05 7.94
C TRP A 92 -9.74 11.33 6.64
N VAL A 93 -9.20 10.13 6.44
CA VAL A 93 -9.36 9.36 5.20
C VAL A 93 -9.62 7.89 5.51
N LYS A 94 -10.45 7.24 4.69
CA LYS A 94 -10.82 5.83 4.89
C LYS A 94 -9.63 4.88 4.71
N HIS A 95 -8.80 5.13 3.71
CA HIS A 95 -7.69 4.26 3.33
C HIS A 95 -6.37 5.05 3.18
N PRO A 96 -5.81 5.61 4.26
CA PRO A 96 -4.60 6.41 4.21
C PRO A 96 -3.41 5.64 3.62
N ASN A 97 -3.34 4.33 3.86
CA ASN A 97 -2.27 3.49 3.31
C ASN A 97 -2.29 3.43 1.77
N TYR A 98 -3.47 3.41 1.15
CA TYR A 98 -3.56 3.40 -0.31
C TYR A 98 -3.18 4.74 -0.93
N LEU A 99 -3.48 5.86 -0.26
CA LEU A 99 -3.00 7.17 -0.71
C LEU A 99 -1.47 7.24 -0.72
N VAL A 100 -0.82 6.72 0.32
CA VAL A 100 0.64 6.68 0.37
C VAL A 100 1.20 5.77 -0.72
N VAL A 101 0.62 4.60 -0.97
CA VAL A 101 1.07 3.70 -2.04
C VAL A 101 0.94 4.36 -3.42
N ILE A 102 -0.16 5.04 -3.70
CA ILE A 102 -0.35 5.80 -4.95
C ILE A 102 0.74 6.87 -5.09
N ALA A 103 0.96 7.65 -4.03
CA ALA A 103 1.96 8.70 -4.03
C ALA A 103 3.38 8.14 -4.23
N GLU A 104 3.75 7.03 -3.58
CA GLU A 104 5.06 6.41 -3.74
C GLU A 104 5.30 5.89 -5.15
N ILE A 105 4.30 5.25 -5.77
CA ILE A 105 4.41 4.71 -7.13
C ILE A 105 4.67 5.83 -8.15
N LEU A 106 4.13 7.03 -7.90
CA LEU A 106 4.43 8.22 -8.67
C LEU A 106 5.80 8.83 -8.30
N THR A 107 6.07 9.01 -7.01
CA THR A 107 7.22 9.78 -6.53
C THR A 107 8.54 9.07 -6.80
N VAL A 108 8.65 7.76 -6.59
CA VAL A 108 9.94 7.05 -6.70
C VAL A 108 10.52 7.11 -8.12
N PRO A 109 9.75 6.87 -9.21
CA PRO A 109 10.26 7.09 -10.57
C PRO A 109 10.64 8.56 -10.84
N MET A 110 9.91 9.52 -10.25
CA MET A 110 10.21 10.94 -10.41
C MET A 110 11.52 11.36 -9.71
N ILE A 111 11.94 10.67 -8.65
CA ILE A 111 13.29 10.84 -8.05
C ILE A 111 14.37 10.61 -9.11
N LEU A 112 14.15 9.65 -10.01
CA LEU A 112 15.09 9.25 -11.07
C LEU A 112 14.78 9.91 -12.42
N GLY A 113 13.85 10.88 -12.47
CA GLY A 113 13.49 11.56 -13.71
C GLY A 113 12.79 10.64 -14.74
N LEU A 114 12.02 9.65 -14.29
CA LEU A 114 11.37 8.64 -15.14
C LEU A 114 9.84 8.84 -15.25
N PRO A 115 9.34 9.90 -15.91
CA PRO A 115 7.91 10.22 -15.94
C PRO A 115 7.06 9.16 -16.65
N VAL A 116 7.61 8.47 -17.67
CA VAL A 116 6.90 7.39 -18.38
C VAL A 116 6.68 6.20 -17.46
N VAL A 117 7.72 5.79 -16.72
CA VAL A 117 7.60 4.71 -15.70
C VAL A 117 6.60 5.13 -14.64
N ALA A 118 6.65 6.38 -14.17
CA ALA A 118 5.70 6.92 -13.21
C ALA A 118 4.24 6.81 -13.70
N ALA A 119 3.97 7.24 -14.94
CA ALA A 119 2.63 7.24 -15.51
C ALA A 119 2.08 5.81 -15.72
N VAL A 120 2.88 4.92 -16.32
CA VAL A 120 2.46 3.53 -16.60
C VAL A 120 2.15 2.79 -15.30
N PHE A 121 3.05 2.83 -14.32
CA PHE A 121 2.82 2.10 -13.07
C PHE A 121 1.77 2.75 -12.18
N SER A 122 1.59 4.08 -12.25
CA SER A 122 0.46 4.74 -11.59
C SER A 122 -0.88 4.27 -12.15
N ALA A 123 -1.01 4.14 -13.47
CA ALA A 123 -2.23 3.65 -14.11
C ALA A 123 -2.51 2.18 -13.76
N LEU A 124 -1.50 1.31 -13.85
CA LEU A 124 -1.62 -0.10 -13.47
C LEU A 124 -1.98 -0.26 -11.98
N ASN A 125 -1.35 0.53 -11.11
CA ASN A 125 -1.65 0.52 -9.69
C ASN A 125 -3.07 1.04 -9.40
N ALA A 126 -3.54 2.06 -10.11
CA ALA A 126 -4.91 2.56 -9.96
C ALA A 126 -5.96 1.50 -10.33
N ALA A 127 -5.74 0.76 -11.43
CA ALA A 127 -6.60 -0.35 -11.82
C ALA A 127 -6.65 -1.44 -10.74
N MET A 128 -5.46 -1.85 -10.24
CA MET A 128 -5.35 -2.86 -9.19
C MET A 128 -5.97 -2.41 -7.86
N LEU A 129 -5.75 -1.15 -7.45
CA LEU A 129 -6.30 -0.62 -6.20
C LEU A 129 -7.82 -0.51 -6.25
N THR A 130 -8.42 -0.20 -7.40
CA THR A 130 -9.89 -0.21 -7.56
C THR A 130 -10.47 -1.57 -7.20
N ILE A 131 -9.85 -2.66 -7.66
CA ILE A 131 -10.27 -4.03 -7.34
C ILE A 131 -10.11 -4.32 -5.83
N ARG A 132 -8.95 -3.95 -5.26
CA ARG A 132 -8.66 -4.19 -3.84
C ARG A 132 -9.57 -3.41 -2.90
N VAL A 133 -9.79 -2.12 -3.16
CA VAL A 133 -10.67 -1.26 -2.36
C VAL A 133 -12.10 -1.77 -2.42
N SER A 134 -12.58 -2.16 -3.61
CA SER A 134 -13.92 -2.74 -3.76
C SER A 134 -14.07 -4.04 -2.95
N ALA A 135 -13.08 -4.93 -2.97
CA ALA A 135 -13.09 -6.16 -2.20
C ALA A 135 -13.06 -5.90 -0.68
N GLU A 136 -12.23 -4.97 -0.23
CA GLU A 136 -12.11 -4.57 1.18
C GLU A 136 -13.41 -3.92 1.69
N GLU A 137 -13.94 -2.94 0.97
CA GLU A 137 -15.19 -2.26 1.36
C GLU A 137 -16.38 -3.23 1.35
N SER A 138 -16.44 -4.16 0.39
CA SER A 138 -17.48 -5.20 0.36
C SER A 138 -17.43 -6.10 1.58
N ALA A 139 -16.24 -6.44 2.04
CA ALA A 139 -16.08 -7.27 3.23
C ALA A 139 -16.38 -6.49 4.52
N ILE A 140 -15.97 -5.23 4.62
CA ILE A 140 -16.26 -4.36 5.76
C ILE A 140 -17.75 -4.06 5.87
N ARG A 141 -18.47 -3.86 4.75
CA ARG A 141 -19.92 -3.61 4.73
C ARG A 141 -20.73 -4.69 5.44
N ARG A 142 -20.22 -5.92 5.53
CA ARG A 142 -20.89 -7.03 6.21
C ARG A 142 -20.86 -6.93 7.75
N TYR A 143 -20.06 -6.02 8.30
CA TYR A 143 -19.87 -5.79 9.73
C TYR A 143 -20.21 -4.37 10.17
N ARG A 144 -20.83 -3.57 9.28
CA ARG A 144 -21.45 -2.28 9.60
C ARG A 144 -22.94 -2.47 9.82
#